data_AF-A0A937GYP3-F1
#
_entry.id   AF-A0A937GYP3-F1
#
_cell.length_a   1.000
_cell.length_b   1.000
_cell.length_c   1.000
_cell.angle_alpha   90.00
_cell.angle_beta   90.00
_cell.angle_gamma   90.00
#
_symmetry.space_group_name_H-M   'P 1'
#
loop_
_entity.id
_entity.type
_entity.pdbx_description
1 polymer ?
#
loop_
_entity_poly.entity_id
_entity_poly.type
_entity_poly.pdbx_seq_one_letter_code
_entity_poly.pdbx_strand_id
1 'polypeptide(L)'
;IKTEINNFMGLKVWENLEAKDISESINYIPDVITSRSMQFFLNEMYLSASNPPIGTTENIVKFLETRLLKIKSSGHSKKLYQLVKQLPDGKRWDIWKKWQVEFELFNIKDKEACDYINEKSKNTPEDFWQMGRIFCLIIDEKKDQSQFVLDLIKARGFSNQIFEDLFRYINNDKTIINFENKASQIEPLHIIIMESLKLPIKVNYIAHLGIEYTDSLLSLNYLTPKARSFILDKKMTYSDIPVETIIENYKSVADGQIDITTTLTNFSKEPNGYNRANVWLSIITLKDDLIKAQSILDVVKLETKNGRLNEAIKLYLPILKQIDSSALTKDIIDTIEKLNVVADPKAFPENNLANMIMLKKGYEWDWSYISKTNAWNLIPIVEKAGMMEPMSINWFEYINTINNDNVENEIFSKWDGSQNVKKFILTKSITQASESDQKTLTVLLIARLISDTPLIDLDLNNLLVIRSALSKIGLEDLGNNITYEVMSSKLINF
;
A
#
# COMPACT_ATOMS: atom_id res chain seq x y z
N ILE A 1 4.39 -9.41 19.05
CA ILE A 1 4.09 -8.04 19.56
C ILE A 1 2.62 -8.03 19.94
N LYS A 2 2.18 -7.38 21.03
CA LYS A 2 0.74 -7.30 21.32
C LYS A 2 0.09 -6.34 20.33
N THR A 3 -0.84 -6.82 19.52
CA THR A 3 -1.58 -6.05 18.50
C THR A 3 -3.07 -6.01 18.82
N GLU A 4 -3.85 -5.22 18.09
CA GLU A 4 -5.31 -5.16 18.27
C GLU A 4 -5.99 -6.52 18.04
N ILE A 5 -5.41 -7.35 17.15
CA ILE A 5 -5.85 -8.72 16.89
C ILE A 5 -5.84 -9.57 18.17
N ASN A 6 -4.91 -9.33 19.08
CA ASN A 6 -4.85 -10.08 20.33
C ASN A 6 -6.04 -9.80 21.26
N ASN A 7 -6.71 -8.65 21.13
CA ASN A 7 -7.93 -8.37 21.89
C ASN A 7 -9.11 -9.23 21.40
N PHE A 8 -9.08 -9.64 20.13
CA PHE A 8 -10.16 -10.40 19.49
C PHE A 8 -9.91 -11.91 19.46
N MET A 9 -8.67 -12.34 19.18
CA MET A 9 -8.30 -13.77 19.05
C MET A 9 -7.42 -14.28 20.20
N GLY A 10 -7.05 -13.43 21.16
CA GLY A 10 -6.10 -13.79 22.20
C GLY A 10 -4.75 -14.20 21.61
N LEU A 11 -4.16 -15.27 22.17
CA LEU A 11 -2.94 -15.91 21.64
C LEU A 11 -3.24 -17.03 20.63
N LYS A 12 -4.50 -17.18 20.22
CA LYS A 12 -4.95 -18.30 19.38
C LYS A 12 -4.95 -17.99 17.88
N VAL A 13 -4.25 -16.94 17.46
CA VAL A 13 -4.27 -16.46 16.06
C VAL A 13 -3.85 -17.56 15.10
N TRP A 14 -2.80 -18.31 15.43
CA TRP A 14 -2.30 -19.43 14.62
C TRP A 14 -2.51 -20.80 15.27
N GLU A 15 -3.04 -20.82 16.49
CA GLU A 15 -3.20 -22.04 17.28
C GLU A 15 -4.17 -23.01 16.60
N ASN A 16 -3.86 -24.30 16.64
CA ASN A 16 -4.65 -25.38 16.03
C ASN A 16 -4.73 -25.36 14.49
N LEU A 17 -3.98 -24.49 13.82
CA LEU A 17 -3.86 -24.50 12.36
C LEU A 17 -2.61 -25.28 11.95
N GLU A 18 -2.66 -25.97 10.82
CA GLU A 18 -1.49 -26.64 10.25
C GLU A 18 -0.53 -25.63 9.62
N ALA A 19 0.72 -25.61 10.08
CA ALA A 19 1.73 -24.64 9.66
C ALA A 19 1.96 -24.65 8.14
N LYS A 20 1.89 -25.84 7.51
CA LYS A 20 2.05 -26.01 6.07
C LYS A 20 0.93 -25.30 5.30
N ASP A 21 -0.31 -25.54 5.67
CA ASP A 21 -1.50 -25.06 4.96
C ASP A 21 -1.67 -23.54 5.12
N ILE A 22 -1.35 -23.01 6.31
CA ILE A 22 -1.37 -21.56 6.54
C ILE A 22 -0.24 -20.86 5.81
N SER A 23 0.97 -21.43 5.77
CA SER A 23 2.07 -20.85 4.99
C SER A 23 1.70 -20.76 3.51
N GLU A 24 1.08 -21.81 2.96
CA GLU A 24 0.58 -21.81 1.59
C GLU A 24 -0.53 -20.77 1.39
N SER A 25 -1.49 -20.69 2.31
CA SER A 25 -2.57 -19.68 2.27
C SER A 25 -2.05 -18.24 2.26
N ILE A 26 -1.04 -17.95 3.10
CA ILE A 26 -0.41 -16.62 3.17
C ILE A 26 0.32 -16.29 1.85
N ASN A 27 0.97 -17.27 1.22
CA ASN A 27 1.69 -17.05 -0.04
C ASN A 27 0.76 -16.73 -1.23
N TYR A 28 -0.53 -17.09 -1.16
CA TYR A 28 -1.52 -16.73 -2.18
C TYR A 28 -2.06 -15.30 -2.05
N ILE A 29 -1.80 -14.63 -0.93
CA ILE A 29 -2.17 -13.24 -0.74
C ILE A 29 -1.04 -12.39 -1.33
N PRO A 30 -1.31 -11.35 -2.13
CA PRO A 30 -0.26 -10.43 -2.56
C PRO A 30 0.35 -9.71 -1.35
N ASP A 31 1.43 -8.97 -1.59
CA ASP A 31 2.11 -8.24 -0.51
C ASP A 31 1.33 -7.02 -0.04
N VAL A 32 0.64 -6.38 -0.99
CA VAL A 32 -0.28 -5.27 -0.75
C VAL A 32 -1.62 -5.63 -1.39
N ILE A 33 -2.68 -5.64 -0.59
CA ILE A 33 -4.05 -5.79 -1.07
C ILE A 33 -4.73 -4.42 -1.22
N THR A 34 -5.71 -4.32 -2.11
CA THR A 34 -6.35 -3.03 -2.44
C THR A 34 -7.23 -2.48 -1.33
N SER A 35 -7.82 -3.34 -0.50
CA SER A 35 -8.55 -2.89 0.68
C SER A 35 -7.59 -2.52 1.81
N ARG A 36 -7.63 -1.25 2.24
CA ARG A 36 -6.74 -0.75 3.30
C ARG A 36 -7.08 -1.32 4.65
N SER A 37 -8.37 -1.36 4.96
CA SER A 37 -8.86 -1.89 6.22
C SER A 37 -8.45 -3.36 6.37
N MET A 38 -8.53 -4.12 5.28
CA MET A 38 -8.06 -5.49 5.26
C MET A 38 -6.53 -5.58 5.34
N GLN A 39 -5.77 -4.72 4.63
CA GLN A 39 -4.31 -4.70 4.69
C GLN A 39 -3.82 -4.41 6.11
N PHE A 40 -4.43 -3.41 6.77
CA PHE A 40 -4.14 -3.07 8.15
C PHE A 40 -4.39 -4.26 9.08
N PHE A 41 -5.55 -4.92 8.93
CA PHE A 41 -5.90 -6.10 9.72
C PHE A 41 -4.88 -7.24 9.52
N LEU A 42 -4.49 -7.53 8.27
CA LEU A 42 -3.47 -8.54 7.97
C LEU A 42 -2.12 -8.19 8.60
N ASN A 43 -1.71 -6.92 8.54
CA ASN A 43 -0.46 -6.47 9.15
C ASN A 43 -0.48 -6.71 10.66
N GLU A 44 -1.54 -6.31 11.35
CA GLU A 44 -1.69 -6.56 12.79
C GLU A 44 -1.75 -8.06 13.12
N MET A 45 -2.31 -8.88 12.23
CA MET A 45 -2.35 -10.34 12.36
C MET A 45 -0.95 -10.94 12.22
N TYR A 46 -0.19 -10.53 11.20
CA TYR A 46 1.20 -10.95 11.00
C TYR A 46 2.14 -10.42 12.09
N LEU A 47 1.80 -9.35 12.80
CA LEU A 47 2.64 -8.81 13.88
C LEU A 47 2.30 -9.38 15.26
N SER A 48 1.10 -9.97 15.40
CA SER A 48 0.53 -10.43 16.66
C SER A 48 1.37 -11.48 17.38
N ALA A 49 1.43 -11.40 18.71
CA ALA A 49 1.94 -12.51 19.52
C ALA A 49 0.91 -13.64 19.50
N SER A 50 1.34 -14.89 19.34
CA SER A 50 0.44 -16.03 19.25
C SER A 50 1.19 -17.31 19.59
N ASN A 51 0.44 -18.30 20.08
CA ASN A 51 0.90 -19.68 20.10
C ASN A 51 1.20 -20.12 18.65
N PRO A 52 2.25 -20.93 18.44
CA PRO A 52 2.61 -21.38 17.10
C PRO A 52 1.53 -22.32 16.53
N PRO A 53 1.45 -22.43 15.19
CA PRO A 53 0.63 -23.47 14.55
C PRO A 53 1.14 -24.88 14.88
N ILE A 54 0.29 -25.87 14.62
CA ILE A 54 0.65 -27.30 14.71
C ILE A 54 1.52 -27.67 13.50
N GLY A 55 2.48 -28.56 13.71
CA GLY A 55 3.29 -29.12 12.64
C GLY A 55 4.67 -29.55 13.12
N THR A 56 5.47 -30.06 12.19
CA THR A 56 6.89 -30.35 12.45
C THR A 56 7.65 -29.05 12.72
N THR A 57 8.79 -29.15 13.42
CA THR A 57 9.69 -28.01 13.63
C THR A 57 10.04 -27.30 12.31
N GLU A 58 10.28 -28.05 11.24
CA GLU A 58 10.59 -27.48 9.94
C GLU A 58 9.43 -26.66 9.35
N ASN A 59 8.20 -27.16 9.44
CA ASN A 59 7.01 -26.45 8.97
C ASN A 59 6.76 -25.16 9.79
N ILE A 60 6.95 -25.22 11.12
CA ILE A 60 6.79 -24.05 11.98
C ILE A 60 7.83 -22.98 11.63
N VAL A 61 9.09 -23.36 11.38
CA VAL A 61 10.11 -22.39 11.00
C VAL A 61 9.83 -21.80 9.61
N LYS A 62 9.36 -22.62 8.65
CA LYS A 62 8.93 -22.11 7.33
C LYS A 62 7.78 -21.11 7.45
N PHE A 63 6.82 -21.38 8.32
CA PHE A 63 5.76 -20.43 8.64
C PHE A 63 6.31 -19.10 9.18
N LEU A 64 7.29 -19.14 10.09
CA LEU A 64 7.94 -17.93 10.60
C LEU A 64 8.65 -17.15 9.49
N GLU A 65 9.33 -17.83 8.56
CA GLU A 65 9.97 -17.20 7.39
C GLU A 65 8.94 -16.52 6.49
N THR A 66 7.87 -17.22 6.12
CA THR A 66 6.75 -16.65 5.34
C THR A 66 6.15 -15.44 6.02
N ARG A 67 5.94 -15.51 7.33
CA ARG A 67 5.40 -14.41 8.13
C ARG A 67 6.33 -13.20 8.14
N LEU A 68 7.64 -13.38 8.34
CA LEU A 68 8.61 -12.28 8.29
C LEU A 68 8.66 -11.62 6.91
N LEU A 69 8.56 -12.40 5.83
CA LEU A 69 8.49 -11.87 4.47
C LEU A 69 7.25 -10.98 4.26
N LYS A 70 6.09 -11.34 4.82
CA LYS A 70 4.89 -10.49 4.77
C LYS A 70 4.99 -9.21 5.59
N ILE A 71 5.68 -9.26 6.74
CA ILE A 71 5.93 -8.06 7.54
C ILE A 71 6.92 -7.14 6.81
N LYS A 72 7.92 -7.71 6.15
CA LYS A 72 8.87 -7.00 5.29
C LYS A 72 8.14 -6.28 4.13
N SER A 73 7.24 -6.98 3.44
CA SER A 73 6.57 -6.42 2.27
C SER A 73 5.46 -5.41 2.58
N SER A 74 4.98 -5.35 3.83
CA SER A 74 4.00 -4.37 4.31
C SER A 74 4.60 -3.04 4.83
N GLY A 75 5.93 -2.89 4.76
CA GLY A 75 6.62 -1.64 5.10
C GLY A 75 6.67 -1.28 6.58
N HIS A 76 6.34 -2.21 7.49
CA HIS A 76 6.46 -2.02 8.94
C HIS A 76 7.90 -2.20 9.45
N SER A 77 8.85 -1.47 8.85
CA SER A 77 10.30 -1.58 9.09
C SER A 77 10.69 -1.62 10.57
N LYS A 78 10.15 -0.70 11.39
CA LYS A 78 10.42 -0.63 12.84
C LYS A 78 9.90 -1.86 13.60
N LYS A 79 8.72 -2.37 13.26
CA LYS A 79 8.16 -3.56 13.92
C LYS A 79 8.88 -4.83 13.45
N LEU A 80 9.27 -4.90 12.17
CA LEU A 80 10.13 -5.96 11.64
C LEU A 80 11.46 -6.00 12.40
N TYR A 81 12.10 -4.85 12.62
CA TYR A 81 13.33 -4.73 13.40
C TYR A 81 13.20 -5.35 14.79
N GLN A 82 12.10 -5.07 15.51
CA GLN A 82 11.84 -5.66 16.82
C GLN A 82 11.77 -7.20 16.78
N LEU A 83 11.21 -7.78 15.72
CA LEU A 83 11.13 -9.24 15.55
C LEU A 83 12.47 -9.84 15.16
N VAL A 84 13.17 -9.23 14.20
CA VAL A 84 14.46 -9.72 13.69
C VAL A 84 15.54 -9.74 14.77
N LYS A 85 15.54 -8.78 15.70
CA LYS A 85 16.47 -8.80 16.85
C LYS A 85 16.34 -10.05 17.71
N GLN A 86 15.15 -10.66 17.77
CA GLN A 86 14.88 -11.85 18.58
C GLN A 86 15.28 -13.15 17.87
N LEU A 87 15.59 -13.09 16.57
CA LEU A 87 16.02 -14.27 15.82
C LEU A 87 17.40 -14.74 16.31
N PRO A 88 17.62 -16.06 16.41
CA PRO A 88 18.92 -16.59 16.78
C PRO A 88 19.93 -16.35 15.64
N ASP A 89 21.20 -16.42 15.98
CA ASP A 89 22.26 -16.43 15.00
C ASP A 89 22.33 -17.78 14.27
N GLY A 90 22.76 -17.75 13.01
CA GLY A 90 22.97 -18.95 12.20
C GLY A 90 22.63 -18.71 10.73
N LYS A 91 23.12 -19.62 9.86
CA LYS A 91 22.99 -19.50 8.40
C LYS A 91 21.55 -19.29 7.92
N ARG A 92 20.56 -19.86 8.62
CA ARG A 92 19.14 -19.75 8.28
C ARG A 92 18.60 -18.31 8.40
N TRP A 93 19.07 -17.55 9.39
CA TRP A 93 18.58 -16.20 9.69
C TRP A 93 19.52 -15.09 9.19
N ASP A 94 20.59 -15.47 8.49
CA ASP A 94 21.64 -14.56 8.06
C ASP A 94 21.11 -13.38 7.22
N ILE A 95 20.18 -13.63 6.29
CA ILE A 95 19.53 -12.57 5.50
C ILE A 95 18.84 -11.52 6.38
N TRP A 96 18.23 -11.94 7.49
CA TRP A 96 17.57 -11.04 8.43
C TRP A 96 18.59 -10.29 9.29
N LYS A 97 19.71 -10.92 9.63
CA LYS A 97 20.80 -10.25 10.36
C LYS A 97 21.50 -9.20 9.51
N LYS A 98 21.69 -9.45 8.21
CA LYS A 98 22.16 -8.43 7.25
C LYS A 98 21.19 -7.26 7.19
N TRP A 99 19.90 -7.55 6.97
CA TRP A 99 18.85 -6.53 6.97
C TRP A 99 18.79 -5.73 8.29
N GLN A 100 18.98 -6.39 9.44
CA GLN A 100 19.02 -5.72 10.75
C GLN A 100 20.12 -4.67 10.81
N VAL A 101 21.32 -5.04 10.36
CA VAL A 101 22.49 -4.15 10.33
C VAL A 101 22.26 -3.00 9.36
N GLU A 102 21.76 -3.28 8.16
CA GLU A 102 21.42 -2.25 7.18
C GLU A 102 20.37 -1.27 7.75
N PHE A 103 19.34 -1.79 8.43
CA PHE A 103 18.35 -0.97 9.12
C PHE A 103 18.98 -0.10 10.22
N GLU A 104 19.87 -0.66 11.04
CA GLU A 104 20.57 0.07 12.10
C GLU A 104 21.44 1.20 11.54
N LEU A 105 22.24 0.93 10.52
CA LEU A 105 23.08 1.92 9.84
C LEU A 105 22.26 3.05 9.20
N PHE A 106 21.16 2.72 8.51
CA PHE A 106 20.27 3.75 7.97
C PHE A 106 19.66 4.67 9.04
N ASN A 107 19.50 4.16 10.26
CA ASN A 107 18.85 4.87 11.36
C ASN A 107 19.87 5.44 12.36
N ILE A 108 21.14 5.63 11.94
CA ILE A 108 22.23 6.23 12.73
C ILE A 108 22.44 5.48 14.06
N LYS A 109 22.30 4.15 14.02
CA LYS A 109 22.66 3.22 15.11
C LYS A 109 23.99 2.56 14.78
N ASP A 110 24.95 3.39 14.39
CA ASP A 110 26.25 2.95 13.86
C ASP A 110 27.00 2.09 14.87
N LYS A 111 26.91 2.43 16.15
CA LYS A 111 27.55 1.67 17.22
C LYS A 111 27.00 0.24 17.30
N GLU A 112 25.67 0.08 17.39
CA GLU A 112 25.04 -1.24 17.47
C GLU A 112 25.36 -2.10 16.23
N ALA A 113 25.26 -1.50 15.04
CA ALA A 113 25.57 -2.16 13.79
C ALA A 113 27.05 -2.58 13.73
N CYS A 114 27.96 -1.66 14.05
CA CYS A 114 29.40 -1.90 13.96
C CYS A 114 29.91 -2.89 15.01
N ASP A 115 29.34 -2.90 16.22
CA ASP A 115 29.65 -3.92 17.22
C ASP A 115 29.34 -5.33 16.67
N TYR A 116 28.17 -5.51 16.07
CA TYR A 116 27.76 -6.79 15.48
C TYR A 116 28.59 -7.17 14.24
N ILE A 117 28.82 -6.22 13.32
CA ILE A 117 29.67 -6.41 12.13
C ILE A 117 31.08 -6.85 12.54
N ASN A 118 31.69 -6.18 13.52
CA ASN A 118 33.04 -6.47 13.97
C ASN A 118 33.16 -7.85 14.62
N GLU A 119 32.11 -8.34 15.25
CA GLU A 119 32.05 -9.72 15.74
C GLU A 119 31.92 -10.72 14.59
N LYS A 120 30.95 -10.52 13.69
CA LYS A 120 30.69 -11.45 12.57
C LYS A 120 31.85 -11.55 11.60
N SER A 121 32.40 -10.42 11.17
CA SER A 121 33.47 -10.34 10.17
C SER A 121 34.79 -11.00 10.59
N LYS A 122 34.98 -11.31 11.89
CA LYS A 122 36.12 -12.13 12.36
C LYS A 122 36.00 -13.59 11.94
N ASN A 123 34.77 -14.09 11.81
CA ASN A 123 34.46 -15.50 11.65
C ASN A 123 33.89 -15.85 10.25
N THR A 124 33.70 -14.86 9.38
CA THR A 124 33.17 -15.08 8.02
C THR A 124 33.94 -14.24 6.99
N PRO A 125 34.37 -14.83 5.86
CA PRO A 125 35.00 -14.08 4.76
C PRO A 125 33.97 -13.43 3.83
N GLU A 126 32.68 -13.57 4.09
CA GLU A 126 31.63 -13.08 3.20
C GLU A 126 31.67 -11.56 3.00
N ASP A 127 31.56 -11.17 1.74
CA ASP A 127 31.73 -9.81 1.23
C ASP A 127 30.91 -8.77 1.99
N PHE A 128 29.63 -9.04 2.29
CA PHE A 128 28.78 -8.13 3.04
C PHE A 128 29.39 -7.73 4.39
N TRP A 129 29.83 -8.70 5.17
CA TRP A 129 30.39 -8.46 6.50
C TRP A 129 31.75 -7.77 6.43
N GLN A 130 32.56 -8.06 5.40
CA GLN A 130 33.84 -7.39 5.19
C GLN A 130 33.67 -5.95 4.70
N MET A 131 32.74 -5.68 3.78
CA MET A 131 32.38 -4.33 3.36
C MET A 131 31.87 -3.51 4.54
N GLY A 132 30.98 -4.09 5.36
CA GLY A 132 30.52 -3.46 6.60
C GLY A 132 31.66 -3.15 7.56
N ARG A 133 32.62 -4.06 7.73
CA ARG A 133 33.78 -3.85 8.61
C ARG A 133 34.64 -2.69 8.11
N ILE A 134 34.91 -2.62 6.80
CA ILE A 134 35.65 -1.51 6.19
C ILE A 134 34.91 -0.19 6.45
N PHE A 135 33.59 -0.16 6.26
CA PHE A 135 32.77 1.02 6.53
C PHE A 135 32.83 1.46 8.01
N CYS A 136 32.71 0.51 8.94
CA CYS A 136 32.85 0.79 10.38
C CYS A 136 34.24 1.36 10.73
N LEU A 137 35.31 0.86 10.12
CA LEU A 137 36.66 1.41 10.29
C LEU A 137 36.76 2.85 9.75
N ILE A 138 36.04 3.17 8.68
CA ILE A 138 35.99 4.54 8.14
C ILE A 138 35.26 5.48 9.10
N ILE A 139 34.12 5.06 9.66
CA ILE A 139 33.38 5.84 10.67
C ILE A 139 34.25 6.09 11.90
N ASP A 140 35.03 5.09 12.31
CA ASP A 140 36.01 5.17 13.41
C ASP A 140 37.28 5.99 13.07
N GLU A 141 37.35 6.62 11.90
CA GLU A 141 38.51 7.36 11.38
C GLU A 141 39.81 6.51 11.21
N LYS A 142 39.69 5.18 11.18
CA LYS A 142 40.80 4.22 11.01
C LYS A 142 41.06 3.91 9.53
N LYS A 143 41.34 4.93 8.74
CA LYS A 143 41.49 4.83 7.27
C LYS A 143 42.57 3.85 6.82
N ASP A 144 43.75 3.84 7.44
CA ASP A 144 44.82 2.92 7.06
C ASP A 144 44.43 1.45 7.28
N GLN A 145 43.66 1.19 8.35
CA GLN A 145 43.15 -0.15 8.63
C GLN A 145 42.06 -0.54 7.65
N SER A 146 41.19 0.40 7.26
CA SER A 146 40.13 0.12 6.28
C SER A 146 40.71 -0.20 4.90
N GLN A 147 41.75 0.53 4.48
CA GLN A 147 42.53 0.24 3.26
C GLN A 147 43.17 -1.14 3.32
N PHE A 148 43.86 -1.46 4.43
CA PHE A 148 44.49 -2.77 4.60
C PHE A 148 43.48 -3.93 4.50
N VAL A 149 42.29 -3.79 5.12
CA VAL A 149 41.24 -4.80 5.04
C VAL A 149 40.73 -4.93 3.60
N LEU A 150 40.55 -3.83 2.87
CA LEU A 150 40.15 -3.87 1.46
C LEU A 150 41.17 -4.62 0.60
N ASP A 151 42.46 -4.31 0.74
CA ASP A 151 43.53 -4.97 -0.02
C ASP A 151 43.58 -6.47 0.26
N LEU A 152 43.37 -6.85 1.53
CA LEU A 152 43.32 -8.26 1.94
C LEU A 152 42.16 -9.02 1.31
N ILE A 153 40.95 -8.45 1.25
CA ILE A 153 39.81 -9.12 0.62
C ILE A 153 39.93 -9.16 -0.90
N LYS A 154 40.51 -8.12 -1.52
CA LYS A 154 40.80 -8.11 -2.96
C LYS A 154 41.80 -9.20 -3.36
N ALA A 155 42.84 -9.41 -2.55
CA ALA A 155 43.78 -10.51 -2.75
C ALA A 155 43.13 -11.90 -2.69
N ARG A 156 41.95 -12.02 -2.05
CA ARG A 156 41.15 -13.26 -1.96
C ARG A 156 40.08 -13.38 -3.06
N GLY A 157 40.03 -12.44 -4.00
CA GLY A 157 39.11 -12.46 -5.14
C GLY A 157 37.84 -11.63 -4.95
N PHE A 158 37.75 -10.77 -3.93
CA PHE A 158 36.66 -9.80 -3.81
C PHE A 158 36.60 -8.88 -5.03
N SER A 159 35.39 -8.65 -5.54
CA SER A 159 35.14 -7.73 -6.65
C SER A 159 33.75 -7.10 -6.49
N ASN A 160 33.73 -5.81 -6.13
CA ASN A 160 32.51 -5.01 -6.14
C ASN A 160 32.88 -3.59 -6.55
N GLN A 161 32.66 -3.28 -7.83
CA GLN A 161 33.11 -2.02 -8.39
C GLN A 161 32.42 -0.80 -7.75
N ILE A 162 31.15 -0.92 -7.33
CA ILE A 162 30.43 0.18 -6.70
C ILE A 162 31.06 0.49 -5.34
N PHE A 163 31.30 -0.53 -4.52
CA PHE A 163 31.98 -0.39 -3.24
C PHE A 163 33.40 0.19 -3.41
N GLU A 164 34.17 -0.31 -4.37
CA GLU A 164 35.52 0.19 -4.65
C GLU A 164 35.53 1.65 -5.14
N ASP A 165 34.57 2.04 -5.98
CA ASP A 165 34.40 3.43 -6.44
C ASP A 165 34.08 4.37 -5.27
N LEU A 166 33.15 3.97 -4.41
CA LEU A 166 32.80 4.72 -3.19
C LEU A 166 33.99 4.82 -2.23
N PHE A 167 34.75 3.73 -2.07
CA PHE A 167 35.92 3.71 -1.20
C PHE A 167 37.04 4.63 -1.71
N ARG A 168 37.31 4.66 -3.02
CA ARG A 168 38.27 5.61 -3.61
C ARG A 168 37.88 7.07 -3.37
N TYR A 169 36.58 7.37 -3.45
CA TYR A 169 36.07 8.71 -3.17
C TYR A 169 36.31 9.16 -1.72
N ILE A 170 36.18 8.24 -0.74
CA ILE A 170 36.52 8.49 0.68
C ILE A 170 38.00 8.88 0.84
N ASN A 171 38.87 8.34 -0.01
CA ASN A 171 40.31 8.60 -0.01
C ASN A 171 40.71 9.85 -0.83
N ASN A 172 39.74 10.70 -1.21
CA ASN A 172 39.93 11.94 -1.97
C ASN A 172 40.53 11.77 -3.37
N ASP A 173 40.41 10.58 -3.96
CA ASP A 173 40.57 10.43 -5.40
C ASP A 173 39.35 11.11 -6.05
N LYS A 174 39.50 12.38 -6.46
CA LYS A 174 38.45 13.24 -7.05
C LYS A 174 37.89 12.64 -8.34
N THR A 175 37.09 11.59 -8.20
CA THR A 175 36.48 10.83 -9.27
C THR A 175 35.01 11.22 -9.34
N ILE A 176 34.55 11.59 -10.53
CA ILE A 176 33.13 11.77 -10.77
C ILE A 176 32.50 10.38 -10.75
N ILE A 177 31.65 10.14 -9.76
CA ILE A 177 30.94 8.87 -9.63
C ILE A 177 29.61 8.96 -10.36
N ASN A 178 29.39 8.08 -11.34
CA ASN A 178 28.07 7.84 -11.90
C ASN A 178 27.80 6.34 -11.98
N PHE A 179 26.76 5.89 -11.27
CA PHE A 179 26.34 4.49 -11.23
C PHE A 179 25.14 4.16 -12.12
N GLU A 180 24.73 5.03 -13.05
CA GLU A 180 23.53 4.82 -13.88
C GLU A 180 23.50 3.46 -14.59
N ASN A 181 24.62 3.02 -15.18
CA ASN A 181 24.71 1.74 -15.88
C ASN A 181 24.79 0.51 -14.95
N LYS A 182 24.89 0.73 -13.64
CA LYS A 182 24.98 -0.31 -12.60
C LYS A 182 23.93 -0.13 -11.51
N ALA A 183 22.89 0.65 -11.77
CA ALA A 183 21.95 1.08 -10.76
C ALA A 183 21.24 -0.10 -10.07
N SER A 184 20.95 -1.18 -10.81
CA SER A 184 20.35 -2.41 -10.28
C SER A 184 21.27 -3.25 -9.39
N GLN A 185 22.57 -2.97 -9.37
CA GLN A 185 23.58 -3.64 -8.54
C GLN A 185 23.85 -2.86 -7.23
N ILE A 186 23.24 -1.69 -7.06
CA ILE A 186 23.38 -0.91 -5.83
C ILE A 186 22.70 -1.67 -4.69
N GLU A 187 23.32 -1.70 -3.51
CA GLU A 187 22.85 -2.45 -2.35
C GLU A 187 22.57 -1.44 -1.23
N PRO A 188 21.79 -1.80 -0.21
CA PRO A 188 21.51 -0.90 0.91
C PRO A 188 22.77 -0.31 1.53
N LEU A 189 23.82 -1.12 1.72
CA LEU A 189 25.11 -0.65 2.23
C LEU A 189 25.78 0.41 1.33
N HIS A 190 25.66 0.29 0.01
CA HIS A 190 26.16 1.32 -0.92
C HIS A 190 25.43 2.65 -0.70
N ILE A 191 24.11 2.63 -0.46
CA ILE A 191 23.33 3.85 -0.17
C ILE A 191 23.74 4.49 1.15
N ILE A 192 23.98 3.68 2.19
CA ILE A 192 24.47 4.15 3.51
C ILE A 192 25.81 4.88 3.35
N ILE A 193 26.72 4.32 2.53
CA ILE A 193 28.01 4.94 2.24
C ILE A 193 27.82 6.24 1.43
N MET A 194 26.93 6.25 0.42
CA MET A 194 26.61 7.45 -0.35
C MET A 194 26.07 8.59 0.54
N GLU A 195 25.18 8.28 1.48
CA GLU A 195 24.65 9.25 2.46
C GLU A 195 25.79 9.82 3.31
N SER A 196 26.67 8.96 3.82
CA SER A 196 27.83 9.38 4.62
C SER A 196 28.79 10.27 3.82
N LEU A 197 28.92 10.00 2.52
CA LEU A 197 29.72 10.76 1.57
C LEU A 197 29.02 12.01 1.01
N LYS A 198 27.78 12.28 1.42
CA LYS A 198 26.99 13.42 0.92
C LYS A 198 26.72 13.38 -0.58
N LEU A 199 26.68 12.18 -1.16
CA LEU A 199 26.44 11.97 -2.59
C LEU A 199 24.93 12.00 -2.89
N PRO A 200 24.50 12.62 -4.01
CA PRO A 200 23.10 12.66 -4.37
C PRO A 200 22.56 11.27 -4.72
N ILE A 201 21.49 10.85 -4.05
CA ILE A 201 20.85 9.55 -4.23
C ILE A 201 19.66 9.70 -5.19
N LYS A 202 19.80 9.12 -6.38
CA LYS A 202 18.82 9.18 -7.49
C LYS A 202 17.78 8.07 -7.40
N VAL A 203 16.64 8.25 -8.09
CA VAL A 203 15.53 7.27 -8.14
C VAL A 203 16.02 5.88 -8.55
N ASN A 204 16.79 5.80 -9.62
CA ASN A 204 17.29 4.53 -10.16
C ASN A 204 18.22 3.78 -9.18
N TYR A 205 18.85 4.47 -8.24
CA TYR A 205 19.75 3.84 -7.26
C TYR A 205 18.99 3.11 -6.14
N ILE A 206 17.72 3.45 -5.94
CA ILE A 206 16.90 2.92 -4.82
C ILE A 206 15.62 2.22 -5.29
N ALA A 207 15.29 2.29 -6.58
CA ALA A 207 14.03 1.80 -7.13
C ALA A 207 13.81 0.30 -6.89
N HIS A 208 14.88 -0.49 -6.97
CA HIS A 208 14.84 -1.95 -6.78
C HIS A 208 14.93 -2.38 -5.31
N LEU A 209 15.22 -1.46 -4.37
CA LEU A 209 15.29 -1.79 -2.96
C LEU A 209 13.88 -2.13 -2.43
N GLY A 210 13.81 -3.10 -1.53
CA GLY A 210 12.55 -3.60 -0.98
C GLY A 210 11.77 -2.55 -0.19
N ILE A 211 10.47 -2.79 0.01
CA ILE A 211 9.55 -1.88 0.72
C ILE A 211 10.00 -1.65 2.16
N GLU A 212 10.66 -2.63 2.78
CA GLU A 212 11.20 -2.56 4.14
C GLU A 212 12.24 -1.44 4.35
N TYR A 213 12.81 -0.90 3.27
CA TYR A 213 13.74 0.23 3.32
C TYR A 213 13.08 1.60 3.18
N THR A 214 11.79 1.66 2.82
CA THR A 214 11.13 2.92 2.44
C THR A 214 11.27 4.01 3.52
N ASP A 215 11.00 3.68 4.79
CA ASP A 215 11.11 4.64 5.89
C ASP A 215 12.56 5.11 6.11
N SER A 216 13.50 4.17 6.11
CA SER A 216 14.94 4.41 6.23
C SER A 216 15.48 5.26 5.08
N LEU A 217 14.99 5.06 3.87
CA LEU A 217 15.35 5.87 2.71
C LEU A 217 14.81 7.28 2.85
N LEU A 218 13.56 7.47 3.31
CA LEU A 218 12.97 8.80 3.47
C LEU A 218 13.70 9.68 4.50
N SER A 219 14.37 9.08 5.48
CA SER A 219 15.18 9.81 6.47
C SER A 219 16.53 10.29 5.94
N LEU A 220 16.94 9.87 4.75
CA LEU A 220 18.21 10.29 4.16
C LEU A 220 18.18 11.78 3.76
N ASN A 221 19.29 12.46 3.98
CA ASN A 221 19.44 13.89 3.70
C ASN A 221 19.75 14.14 2.23
N TYR A 222 20.49 13.24 1.57
CA TYR A 222 20.97 13.45 0.20
C TYR A 222 20.11 12.77 -0.86
N LEU A 223 18.87 12.38 -0.54
CA LEU A 223 17.88 12.02 -1.55
C LEU A 223 17.59 13.21 -2.48
N THR A 224 17.70 12.97 -3.79
CA THR A 224 17.18 13.92 -4.78
C THR A 224 15.65 14.09 -4.60
N PRO A 225 15.07 15.26 -4.95
CA PRO A 225 13.62 15.46 -4.82
C PRO A 225 12.78 14.42 -5.56
N LYS A 226 13.21 14.02 -6.77
CA LYS A 226 12.57 12.94 -7.55
C LYS A 226 12.62 11.61 -6.82
N ALA A 227 13.74 11.27 -6.19
CA ALA A 227 13.87 10.05 -5.37
C ALA A 227 12.96 10.10 -4.14
N ARG A 228 12.91 11.23 -3.42
CA ARG A 228 12.02 11.41 -2.28
C ARG A 228 10.55 11.25 -2.67
N SER A 229 10.15 11.84 -3.81
CA SER A 229 8.78 11.71 -4.32
C SER A 229 8.43 10.27 -4.72
N PHE A 230 9.33 9.57 -5.41
CA PHE A 230 9.17 8.15 -5.73
C PHE A 230 8.96 7.28 -4.48
N ILE A 231 9.77 7.50 -3.43
CA ILE A 231 9.69 6.71 -2.19
C ILE A 231 8.42 7.05 -1.39
N LEU A 232 7.99 8.31 -1.36
CA LEU A 232 6.71 8.68 -0.74
C LEU A 232 5.53 8.07 -1.48
N ASP A 233 5.56 8.05 -2.80
CA ASP A 233 4.52 7.43 -3.63
C ASP A 233 4.42 5.93 -3.34
N LYS A 234 5.58 5.25 -3.23
CA LYS A 234 5.67 3.86 -2.78
C LYS A 234 5.08 3.69 -1.37
N LYS A 235 5.39 4.59 -0.43
CA LYS A 235 4.86 4.51 0.94
C LYS A 235 3.33 4.61 1.01
N MET A 236 2.72 5.44 0.18
CA MET A 236 1.26 5.63 0.14
C MET A 236 0.50 4.36 -0.26
N THR A 237 1.16 3.38 -0.87
CA THR A 237 0.51 2.10 -1.23
C THR A 237 0.14 1.22 -0.03
N TYR A 238 0.82 1.38 1.11
CA TYR A 238 0.62 0.52 2.28
C TYR A 238 0.44 1.31 3.59
N SER A 239 0.54 2.64 3.56
CA SER A 239 0.45 3.49 4.74
C SER A 239 -0.23 4.81 4.41
N ASP A 240 -1.08 5.30 5.31
CA ASP A 240 -1.66 6.63 5.20
C ASP A 240 -0.60 7.71 5.45
N ILE A 241 -0.52 8.69 4.56
CA ILE A 241 0.39 9.83 4.66
C ILE A 241 -0.44 11.11 4.87
N PRO A 242 -0.08 11.97 5.86
CA PRO A 242 -0.73 13.26 6.04
C PRO A 242 -0.62 14.11 4.77
N VAL A 243 -1.72 14.80 4.42
CA VAL A 243 -1.82 15.61 3.20
C VAL A 243 -0.74 16.69 3.16
N GLU A 244 -0.40 17.26 4.31
CA GLU A 244 0.64 18.28 4.46
C GLU A 244 2.00 17.75 4.00
N THR A 245 2.35 16.52 4.38
CA THR A 245 3.58 15.86 3.94
C THR A 245 3.58 15.59 2.42
N ILE A 246 2.42 15.26 1.85
CA ILE A 246 2.27 15.12 0.38
C ILE A 246 2.57 16.45 -0.31
N ILE A 247 1.94 17.52 0.18
CA ILE A 247 2.08 18.88 -0.38
C ILE A 247 3.53 19.38 -0.27
N GLU A 248 4.18 19.21 0.88
CA GLU A 248 5.59 19.55 1.07
C GLU A 248 6.49 18.83 0.07
N ASN A 249 6.23 17.53 -0.16
CA ASN A 249 6.96 16.80 -1.17
C ASN A 249 6.71 17.33 -2.58
N TYR A 250 5.45 17.59 -2.95
CA TYR A 250 5.11 18.09 -4.28
C TYR A 250 5.78 19.42 -4.57
N LYS A 251 5.79 20.35 -3.60
CA LYS A 251 6.54 21.62 -3.69
C LYS A 251 8.03 21.43 -3.97
N SER A 252 8.65 20.37 -3.43
CA SER A 252 10.08 20.12 -3.57
C SER A 252 10.49 19.54 -4.92
N VAL A 253 9.56 18.87 -5.63
CA VAL A 253 9.87 18.02 -6.78
C VAL A 253 9.24 18.50 -8.08
N ALA A 254 8.16 19.29 -7.99
CA ALA A 254 7.54 19.86 -9.17
C ALA A 254 8.51 20.81 -9.89
N ASP A 255 8.57 20.70 -11.21
CA ASP A 255 9.56 21.41 -12.04
C ASP A 255 9.04 22.73 -12.61
N GLY A 256 7.82 23.13 -12.24
CA GLY A 256 7.20 24.36 -12.71
C GLY A 256 6.63 24.26 -14.14
N GLN A 257 6.40 23.07 -14.70
CA GLN A 257 5.48 22.95 -15.83
C GLN A 257 4.07 23.35 -15.39
N ILE A 258 3.56 24.46 -15.92
CA ILE A 258 2.27 25.06 -15.53
C ILE A 258 1.13 24.66 -16.49
N ASP A 259 1.45 24.10 -17.67
CA ASP A 259 0.39 23.71 -18.61
C ASP A 259 -0.37 22.47 -18.10
N ILE A 260 -1.62 22.69 -17.72
CA ILE A 260 -2.48 21.66 -17.14
C ILE A 260 -2.74 20.52 -18.13
N THR A 261 -2.86 20.81 -19.43
CA THR A 261 -3.14 19.81 -20.46
C THR A 261 -1.97 18.84 -20.63
N THR A 262 -0.75 19.37 -20.73
CA THR A 262 0.48 18.58 -20.85
C THR A 262 0.74 17.79 -19.57
N THR A 263 0.58 18.42 -18.40
CA THR A 263 0.81 17.74 -17.11
C THR A 263 -0.21 16.62 -16.86
N LEU A 264 -1.49 16.82 -17.16
CA LEU A 264 -2.51 15.76 -17.10
C LEU A 264 -2.21 14.63 -18.09
N THR A 265 -1.75 14.94 -19.30
CA THR A 265 -1.37 13.93 -20.30
C THR A 265 -0.20 13.08 -19.81
N ASN A 266 0.83 13.69 -19.23
CA ASN A 266 1.98 12.98 -18.69
C ASN A 266 1.59 12.13 -17.48
N PHE A 267 0.76 12.67 -16.59
CA PHE A 267 0.21 11.95 -15.45
C PHE A 267 -0.64 10.75 -15.87
N SER A 268 -1.49 10.89 -16.90
CA SER A 268 -2.28 9.79 -17.41
C SER A 268 -1.44 8.67 -18.04
N LYS A 269 -0.25 8.98 -18.57
CA LYS A 269 0.68 7.98 -19.13
C LYS A 269 1.50 7.30 -18.04
N GLU A 270 1.98 8.09 -17.07
CA GLU A 270 2.83 7.61 -15.99
C GLU A 270 2.40 8.25 -14.67
N PRO A 271 1.46 7.62 -13.94
CA PRO A 271 0.94 8.15 -12.69
C PRO A 271 1.93 7.89 -11.55
N ASN A 272 3.04 8.62 -11.54
CA ASN A 272 4.08 8.58 -10.51
C ASN A 272 4.07 9.87 -9.65
N GLY A 273 4.79 9.85 -8.53
CA GLY A 273 4.85 10.99 -7.61
C GLY A 273 5.30 12.33 -8.24
N TYR A 274 6.20 12.29 -9.23
CA TYR A 274 6.65 13.50 -9.94
C TYR A 274 5.55 14.09 -10.82
N ASN A 275 4.89 13.28 -11.64
CA ASN A 275 3.80 13.76 -12.49
C ASN A 275 2.60 14.21 -11.66
N ARG A 276 2.30 13.55 -10.52
CA ARG A 276 1.31 14.03 -9.56
C ARG A 276 1.66 15.40 -8.98
N ALA A 277 2.93 15.62 -8.63
CA ALA A 277 3.40 16.90 -8.12
C ALA A 277 3.24 18.02 -9.15
N ASN A 278 3.58 17.74 -10.42
CA ASN A 278 3.41 18.68 -11.51
C ASN A 278 1.95 19.02 -11.79
N VAL A 279 1.05 18.02 -11.80
CA VAL A 279 -0.40 18.26 -11.94
C VAL A 279 -0.94 19.08 -10.77
N TRP A 280 -0.55 18.73 -9.54
CA TRP A 280 -0.95 19.49 -8.36
C TRP A 280 -0.48 20.95 -8.45
N LEU A 281 0.77 21.20 -8.84
CA LEU A 281 1.31 22.54 -9.01
C LEU A 281 0.56 23.31 -10.11
N SER A 282 0.31 22.69 -11.27
CA SER A 282 -0.50 23.29 -12.34
C SER A 282 -1.87 23.70 -11.82
N ILE A 283 -2.58 22.82 -11.11
CA ILE A 283 -3.92 23.07 -10.58
C ILE A 283 -3.94 24.26 -9.60
N ILE A 284 -3.02 24.30 -8.62
CA ILE A 284 -3.04 25.37 -7.61
C ILE A 284 -2.67 26.74 -8.17
N THR A 285 -2.00 26.78 -9.33
CA THR A 285 -1.65 28.03 -10.02
C THR A 285 -2.73 28.51 -11.01
N LEU A 286 -3.75 27.69 -11.30
CA LEU A 286 -4.86 28.10 -12.15
C LEU A 286 -5.65 29.25 -11.51
N LYS A 287 -5.91 30.27 -12.33
CA LYS A 287 -6.74 31.42 -11.93
C LYS A 287 -8.22 31.23 -12.28
N ASP A 288 -8.50 30.48 -13.35
CA ASP A 288 -9.86 30.16 -13.77
C ASP A 288 -10.41 29.02 -12.90
N ASP A 289 -11.46 29.33 -12.16
CA ASP A 289 -12.08 28.42 -11.20
C ASP A 289 -12.84 27.26 -11.87
N LEU A 290 -13.41 27.47 -13.05
CA LEU A 290 -14.08 26.42 -13.81
C LEU A 290 -13.05 25.40 -14.32
N ILE A 291 -11.96 25.87 -14.94
CA ILE A 291 -10.88 25.02 -15.42
C ILE A 291 -10.22 24.28 -14.24
N LYS A 292 -10.01 24.97 -13.11
CA LYS A 292 -9.45 24.38 -11.90
C LYS A 292 -10.33 23.25 -11.36
N ALA A 293 -11.64 23.50 -11.22
CA ALA A 293 -12.59 22.49 -10.77
C ALA A 293 -12.61 21.28 -11.72
N GLN A 294 -12.71 21.50 -13.03
CA GLN A 294 -12.69 20.43 -14.02
C GLN A 294 -11.40 19.60 -13.95
N SER A 295 -10.25 20.26 -13.88
CA SER A 295 -8.95 19.61 -13.81
C SER A 295 -8.81 18.76 -12.54
N ILE A 296 -9.32 19.24 -11.41
CA ILE A 296 -9.36 18.46 -10.17
C ILE A 296 -10.23 17.20 -10.37
N LEU A 297 -11.43 17.33 -10.93
CA LEU A 297 -12.32 16.18 -11.14
C LEU A 297 -11.69 15.15 -12.09
N ASP A 298 -10.98 15.59 -13.12
CA ASP A 298 -10.23 14.71 -14.02
C ASP A 298 -9.11 13.94 -13.28
N VAL A 299 -8.40 14.60 -12.35
CA VAL A 299 -7.41 13.93 -11.49
C VAL A 299 -8.06 12.92 -10.57
N VAL A 300 -9.16 13.27 -9.90
CA VAL A 300 -9.86 12.33 -9.02
C VAL A 300 -10.33 11.12 -9.83
N LYS A 301 -10.84 11.32 -11.05
CA LYS A 301 -11.22 10.22 -11.96
C LYS A 301 -10.06 9.29 -12.30
N LEU A 302 -8.91 9.85 -12.63
CA LEU A 302 -7.70 9.07 -12.93
C LEU A 302 -7.19 8.32 -11.69
N GLU A 303 -7.17 8.97 -10.52
CA GLU A 303 -6.73 8.33 -9.27
C GLU A 303 -7.68 7.25 -8.78
N THR A 304 -8.99 7.38 -9.01
CA THR A 304 -9.94 6.29 -8.74
C THR A 304 -9.58 5.04 -9.52
N LYS A 305 -9.22 5.17 -10.80
CA LYS A 305 -8.75 4.04 -11.63
C LYS A 305 -7.44 3.45 -11.10
N ASN A 306 -6.59 4.28 -10.50
CA ASN A 306 -5.34 3.86 -9.88
C ASN A 306 -5.51 3.38 -8.42
N GLY A 307 -6.74 3.28 -7.90
CA GLY A 307 -7.03 2.83 -6.53
C GLY A 307 -6.70 3.86 -5.43
N ARG A 308 -6.57 5.14 -5.77
CA ARG A 308 -6.14 6.25 -4.88
C ARG A 308 -7.19 7.34 -4.70
N LEU A 309 -8.46 6.94 -4.80
CA LEU A 309 -9.60 7.83 -4.60
C LEU A 309 -9.50 8.61 -3.28
N ASN A 310 -9.17 7.92 -2.19
CA ASN A 310 -9.12 8.54 -0.85
C ASN A 310 -7.99 9.60 -0.75
N GLU A 311 -6.80 9.36 -1.31
CA GLU A 311 -5.74 10.38 -1.39
C GLU A 311 -6.19 11.59 -2.19
N ALA A 312 -6.79 11.33 -3.36
CA ALA A 312 -7.20 12.39 -4.26
C ALA A 312 -8.26 13.29 -3.63
N ILE A 313 -9.27 12.69 -2.96
CA ILE A 313 -10.28 13.43 -2.22
C ILE A 313 -9.63 14.25 -1.10
N LYS A 314 -8.79 13.63 -0.25
CA LYS A 314 -8.14 14.33 0.87
C LYS A 314 -7.29 15.53 0.40
N LEU A 315 -6.63 15.39 -0.75
CA LEU A 315 -5.77 16.42 -1.32
C LEU A 315 -6.56 17.56 -1.98
N TYR A 316 -7.58 17.23 -2.77
CA TYR A 316 -8.23 18.22 -3.65
C TYR A 316 -9.60 18.71 -3.20
N LEU A 317 -10.35 17.94 -2.39
CA LEU A 317 -11.66 18.38 -1.90
C LEU A 317 -11.60 19.70 -1.11
N PRO A 318 -10.58 19.97 -0.27
CA PRO A 318 -10.45 21.26 0.38
C PRO A 318 -10.30 22.44 -0.60
N ILE A 319 -9.67 22.19 -1.76
CA ILE A 319 -9.50 23.20 -2.82
C ILE A 319 -10.85 23.44 -3.51
N LEU A 320 -11.58 22.38 -3.86
CA LEU A 320 -12.92 22.48 -4.47
C LEU A 320 -13.89 23.27 -3.59
N LYS A 321 -13.83 23.09 -2.26
CA LYS A 321 -14.67 23.83 -1.30
C LYS A 321 -14.41 25.34 -1.25
N GLN A 322 -13.25 25.79 -1.72
CA GLN A 322 -12.88 27.21 -1.72
C GLN A 322 -13.29 27.92 -3.02
N ILE A 323 -13.68 27.19 -4.05
CA ILE A 323 -14.10 27.75 -5.33
C ILE A 323 -15.51 28.33 -5.18
N ASP A 324 -15.73 29.53 -5.74
CA ASP A 324 -17.06 30.14 -5.79
C ASP A 324 -17.99 29.31 -6.69
N SER A 325 -19.09 28.82 -6.11
CA SER A 325 -20.07 28.01 -6.84
C SER A 325 -20.75 28.79 -7.97
N SER A 326 -20.75 30.13 -7.92
CA SER A 326 -21.29 30.97 -8.99
C SER A 326 -20.51 30.85 -10.31
N ALA A 327 -19.24 30.43 -10.24
CA ALA A 327 -18.37 30.22 -11.40
C ALA A 327 -18.50 28.81 -12.02
N LEU A 328 -19.28 27.91 -11.41
CA LEU A 328 -19.33 26.50 -11.76
C LEU A 328 -20.61 26.10 -12.49
N THR A 329 -20.52 25.06 -13.31
CA THR A 329 -21.71 24.43 -13.88
C THR A 329 -22.44 23.61 -12.82
N LYS A 330 -23.75 23.43 -13.00
CA LYS A 330 -24.56 22.60 -12.09
C LYS A 330 -24.00 21.17 -11.95
N ASP A 331 -23.52 20.58 -13.03
CA ASP A 331 -22.97 19.22 -13.02
C ASP A 331 -21.69 19.11 -12.16
N ILE A 332 -20.81 20.13 -12.21
CA ILE A 332 -19.63 20.21 -11.35
C ILE A 332 -20.05 20.37 -9.89
N ILE A 333 -21.01 21.26 -9.60
CA ILE A 333 -21.52 21.47 -8.23
C ILE A 333 -22.09 20.16 -7.67
N ASP A 334 -22.98 19.49 -8.42
CA ASP A 334 -23.57 18.20 -8.05
C ASP A 334 -22.48 17.14 -7.81
N THR A 335 -21.38 17.18 -8.55
CA THR A 335 -20.25 16.25 -8.38
C THR A 335 -19.43 16.57 -7.14
N ILE A 336 -19.16 17.84 -6.85
CA ILE A 336 -18.45 18.27 -5.62
C ILE A 336 -19.27 17.88 -4.39
N GLU A 337 -20.59 18.05 -4.41
CA GLU A 337 -21.49 17.62 -3.34
C GLU A 337 -21.43 16.10 -3.10
N LYS A 338 -21.40 15.29 -4.15
CA LYS A 338 -21.19 13.83 -4.02
C LYS A 338 -19.83 13.51 -3.42
N LEU A 339 -18.76 14.20 -3.83
CA LEU A 339 -17.43 14.00 -3.24
C LEU A 339 -17.41 14.36 -1.76
N ASN A 340 -18.13 15.40 -1.33
CA ASN A 340 -18.29 15.75 0.07
C ASN A 340 -18.93 14.61 0.87
N VAL A 341 -20.01 14.04 0.34
CA VAL A 341 -20.71 12.92 0.96
C VAL A 341 -19.81 11.68 1.05
N VAL A 342 -19.08 11.35 -0.01
CA VAL A 342 -18.21 10.16 -0.01
C VAL A 342 -17.02 10.33 0.93
N ALA A 343 -16.45 11.53 1.01
CA ALA A 343 -15.30 11.83 1.86
C ALA A 343 -15.59 11.63 3.36
N ASP A 344 -16.81 11.96 3.79
CA ASP A 344 -17.25 11.79 5.17
C ASP A 344 -18.77 11.55 5.23
N PRO A 345 -19.25 10.32 4.92
CA PRO A 345 -20.69 10.06 4.88
C PRO A 345 -21.36 10.20 6.24
N LYS A 346 -20.60 10.06 7.33
CA LYS A 346 -21.10 10.21 8.71
C LYS A 346 -21.57 11.65 8.99
N ALA A 347 -20.98 12.64 8.33
CA ALA A 347 -21.39 14.03 8.43
C ALA A 347 -22.75 14.33 7.74
N PHE A 348 -23.29 13.39 6.95
CA PHE A 348 -24.51 13.57 6.16
C PHE A 348 -25.56 12.48 6.47
N PRO A 349 -26.06 12.36 7.71
CA PRO A 349 -26.89 11.23 8.15
C PRO A 349 -28.27 11.13 7.47
N GLU A 350 -28.75 12.23 6.88
CA GLU A 350 -30.02 12.31 6.15
C GLU A 350 -29.83 12.23 4.62
N ASN A 351 -28.60 12.12 4.14
CA ASN A 351 -28.33 12.03 2.72
C ASN A 351 -28.43 10.56 2.26
N ASN A 352 -29.26 10.30 1.24
CA ASN A 352 -29.51 8.94 0.77
C ASN A 352 -28.24 8.26 0.22
N LEU A 353 -27.38 9.00 -0.48
CA LEU A 353 -26.09 8.47 -0.95
C LEU A 353 -25.17 8.12 0.22
N ALA A 354 -25.11 8.96 1.27
CA ALA A 354 -24.36 8.65 2.49
C ALA A 354 -24.87 7.37 3.17
N ASN A 355 -26.20 7.24 3.28
CA ASN A 355 -26.85 6.08 3.87
C ASN A 355 -26.60 4.80 3.04
N MET A 356 -26.60 4.90 1.71
CA MET A 356 -26.22 3.80 0.81
C MET A 356 -24.74 3.43 0.92
N ILE A 357 -23.83 4.40 1.02
CA ILE A 357 -22.40 4.15 1.21
C ILE A 357 -22.14 3.43 2.53
N MET A 358 -22.86 3.82 3.59
CA MET A 358 -22.73 3.26 4.93
C MET A 358 -23.57 2.00 5.17
N LEU A 359 -24.41 1.60 4.21
CA LEU A 359 -25.40 0.53 4.34
C LEU A 359 -26.26 0.64 5.62
N LYS A 360 -26.82 1.82 5.86
CA LYS A 360 -27.51 2.14 7.12
C LYS A 360 -28.83 1.36 7.24
N LYS A 361 -28.89 0.43 8.18
CA LYS A 361 -30.08 -0.39 8.45
C LYS A 361 -31.32 0.46 8.74
N GLY A 362 -32.46 0.11 8.15
CA GLY A 362 -33.75 0.78 8.36
C GLY A 362 -33.93 2.07 7.56
N TYR A 363 -32.99 2.44 6.68
CA TYR A 363 -33.12 3.55 5.74
C TYR A 363 -33.42 3.04 4.34
N GLU A 364 -34.15 3.83 3.55
CA GLU A 364 -34.43 3.51 2.14
C GLU A 364 -33.17 3.70 1.27
N TRP A 365 -32.98 2.85 0.27
CA TRP A 365 -31.94 3.06 -0.76
C TRP A 365 -32.42 4.04 -1.84
N ASP A 366 -31.50 4.73 -2.53
CA ASP A 366 -31.86 5.81 -3.46
C ASP A 366 -32.20 5.31 -4.87
N TRP A 367 -33.49 5.25 -5.20
CA TRP A 367 -33.95 4.90 -6.55
C TRP A 367 -33.39 5.80 -7.64
N SER A 368 -33.42 7.12 -7.43
CA SER A 368 -33.02 8.10 -8.43
C SER A 368 -31.55 7.92 -8.79
N TYR A 369 -30.72 7.62 -7.79
CA TYR A 369 -29.32 7.33 -7.96
C TYR A 369 -29.11 6.01 -8.70
N ILE A 370 -29.74 4.90 -8.25
CA ILE A 370 -29.58 3.58 -8.87
C ILE A 370 -29.99 3.61 -10.35
N SER A 371 -31.12 4.24 -10.65
CA SER A 371 -31.62 4.41 -12.00
C SER A 371 -30.68 5.24 -12.87
N LYS A 372 -30.24 6.42 -12.38
CA LYS A 372 -29.35 7.31 -13.13
C LYS A 372 -27.97 6.70 -13.40
N THR A 373 -27.47 5.87 -12.49
CA THR A 373 -26.11 5.29 -12.57
C THR A 373 -26.08 3.85 -13.08
N ASN A 374 -27.24 3.29 -13.44
CA ASN A 374 -27.41 1.89 -13.84
C ASN A 374 -26.81 0.92 -12.80
N ALA A 375 -26.95 1.23 -11.51
CA ALA A 375 -26.34 0.50 -10.41
C ALA A 375 -27.26 -0.57 -9.80
N TRP A 376 -28.14 -1.17 -10.61
CA TRP A 376 -29.19 -2.10 -10.16
C TRP A 376 -28.65 -3.28 -9.35
N ASN A 377 -27.45 -3.75 -9.66
CA ASN A 377 -26.80 -4.84 -8.95
C ASN A 377 -26.44 -4.50 -7.48
N LEU A 378 -26.55 -3.23 -7.07
CA LEU A 378 -26.39 -2.82 -5.67
C LEU A 378 -27.60 -3.16 -4.80
N ILE A 379 -28.81 -3.27 -5.37
CA ILE A 379 -30.06 -3.47 -4.61
C ILE A 379 -29.95 -4.68 -3.67
N PRO A 380 -29.51 -5.88 -4.14
CA PRO A 380 -29.37 -7.03 -3.24
C PRO A 380 -28.36 -6.82 -2.10
N ILE A 381 -27.35 -5.94 -2.29
CA ILE A 381 -26.38 -5.61 -1.24
C ILE A 381 -27.01 -4.77 -0.15
N VAL A 382 -27.60 -3.64 -0.56
CA VAL A 382 -28.14 -2.67 0.38
C VAL A 382 -29.28 -3.29 1.19
N GLU A 383 -30.14 -4.10 0.56
CA GLU A 383 -31.24 -4.79 1.24
C GLU A 383 -30.75 -5.88 2.18
N LYS A 384 -29.76 -6.69 1.78
CA LYS A 384 -29.17 -7.70 2.66
C LYS A 384 -28.44 -7.08 3.85
N ALA A 385 -27.94 -5.87 3.72
CA ALA A 385 -27.39 -5.10 4.84
C ALA A 385 -28.47 -4.47 5.74
N GLY A 386 -29.75 -4.56 5.34
CA GLY A 386 -30.91 -4.13 6.11
C GLY A 386 -31.46 -2.77 5.72
N MET A 387 -31.06 -2.21 4.57
CA MET A 387 -31.75 -1.07 3.97
C MET A 387 -33.12 -1.51 3.43
N MET A 388 -34.06 -0.58 3.32
CA MET A 388 -35.43 -0.84 2.88
C MET A 388 -35.60 -0.44 1.41
N GLU A 389 -36.46 -1.17 0.70
CA GLU A 389 -36.98 -0.72 -0.59
C GLU A 389 -37.80 0.57 -0.39
N PRO A 390 -37.60 1.61 -1.22
CA PRO A 390 -38.43 2.81 -1.18
C PRO A 390 -39.91 2.50 -1.35
N MET A 391 -40.74 2.94 -0.41
CA MET A 391 -42.18 2.70 -0.46
C MET A 391 -42.87 3.33 -1.69
N SER A 392 -42.20 4.30 -2.34
CA SER A 392 -42.69 4.98 -3.54
C SER A 392 -42.55 4.15 -4.83
N ILE A 393 -41.87 3.00 -4.80
CA ILE A 393 -41.65 2.19 -6.00
C ILE A 393 -42.82 1.22 -6.20
N ASN A 394 -43.44 1.29 -7.38
CA ASN A 394 -44.36 0.28 -7.86
C ASN A 394 -43.73 -0.46 -9.06
N TRP A 395 -43.11 -1.62 -8.81
CA TRP A 395 -42.42 -2.40 -9.84
C TRP A 395 -43.31 -2.76 -11.06
N PHE A 396 -44.63 -2.88 -10.87
CA PHE A 396 -45.57 -3.16 -11.95
C PHE A 396 -45.72 -2.00 -12.95
N GLU A 397 -45.47 -0.77 -12.54
CA GLU A 397 -45.49 0.40 -13.45
C GLU A 397 -44.24 0.41 -14.35
N TYR A 398 -43.11 -0.11 -13.85
CA TYR A 398 -41.83 -0.09 -14.57
C TYR A 398 -41.66 -1.25 -15.55
N ILE A 399 -42.30 -2.41 -15.32
CA ILE A 399 -42.17 -3.58 -16.21
C ILE A 399 -42.61 -3.27 -17.66
N ASN A 400 -43.53 -2.32 -17.83
CA ASN A 400 -44.06 -1.89 -19.12
C ASN A 400 -43.27 -0.75 -19.77
N THR A 401 -42.28 -0.18 -19.08
CA THR A 401 -41.41 0.91 -19.59
C THR A 401 -40.09 0.40 -20.15
N ILE A 402 -39.77 -0.89 -19.95
CA ILE A 402 -38.58 -1.55 -20.49
C ILE A 402 -38.86 -1.86 -21.97
N ASN A 403 -38.48 -0.94 -22.86
CA ASN A 403 -38.44 -1.24 -24.30
C ASN A 403 -37.34 -2.26 -24.57
N ASN A 404 -37.72 -3.43 -25.10
CA ASN A 404 -36.79 -4.50 -25.49
C ASN A 404 -35.74 -4.06 -26.53
N ASP A 405 -35.98 -2.94 -27.24
CA ASP A 405 -35.05 -2.39 -28.24
C ASP A 405 -33.76 -1.77 -27.62
N ASN A 406 -33.74 -1.53 -26.30
CA ASN A 406 -32.53 -1.07 -25.59
C ASN A 406 -31.73 -2.22 -24.95
N VAL A 407 -32.11 -3.48 -25.21
CA VAL A 407 -31.40 -4.68 -24.73
C VAL A 407 -30.30 -5.12 -25.70
N GLU A 408 -30.01 -4.35 -26.75
CA GLU A 408 -28.74 -4.44 -27.47
C GLU A 408 -27.67 -3.63 -26.75
N ASN A 409 -27.14 -4.23 -25.69
CA ASN A 409 -25.81 -3.93 -25.17
C ASN A 409 -25.44 -5.02 -24.15
N GLU A 410 -24.84 -6.11 -24.66
CA GLU A 410 -23.87 -6.90 -23.90
C GLU A 410 -22.69 -5.97 -23.53
N ILE A 411 -22.93 -5.01 -22.65
CA ILE A 411 -21.86 -4.24 -22.03
C ILE A 411 -21.40 -5.12 -20.87
N PHE A 412 -20.16 -5.59 -20.97
CA PHE A 412 -19.36 -6.02 -19.84
C PHE A 412 -19.68 -5.16 -18.61
N SER A 413 -20.51 -5.69 -17.73
CA SER A 413 -20.93 -5.02 -16.52
C SER A 413 -19.71 -4.86 -15.63
N LYS A 414 -19.32 -3.61 -15.32
CA LYS A 414 -18.38 -3.24 -14.22
C LYS A 414 -18.73 -3.93 -12.88
N TRP A 415 -19.91 -4.53 -12.78
CA TRP A 415 -20.48 -5.13 -11.58
C TRP A 415 -20.51 -6.65 -11.59
N ASP A 416 -20.18 -7.31 -12.71
CA ASP A 416 -20.28 -8.77 -12.85
C ASP A 416 -19.07 -9.31 -13.63
N GLY A 417 -17.99 -9.56 -12.89
CA GLY A 417 -16.73 -10.03 -13.47
C GLY A 417 -16.72 -11.55 -13.54
N SER A 418 -16.81 -12.10 -14.77
CA SER A 418 -16.68 -13.52 -15.15
C SER A 418 -16.47 -14.49 -13.97
N GLN A 419 -17.52 -15.21 -13.56
CA GLN A 419 -17.43 -16.24 -12.53
C GLN A 419 -16.44 -17.34 -12.96
N ASN A 420 -15.21 -17.28 -12.44
CA ASN A 420 -14.24 -18.36 -12.58
C ASN A 420 -14.46 -19.36 -11.43
N VAL A 421 -14.41 -20.66 -11.73
CA VAL A 421 -14.48 -21.77 -10.76
C VAL A 421 -13.60 -21.52 -9.52
N LYS A 422 -12.42 -20.90 -9.68
CA LYS A 422 -11.56 -20.53 -8.55
C LYS A 422 -12.21 -19.54 -7.58
N LYS A 423 -12.86 -18.48 -8.09
CA LYS A 423 -13.58 -17.49 -7.26
C LYS A 423 -14.77 -18.14 -6.56
N PHE A 424 -15.52 -19.00 -7.26
CA PHE A 424 -16.62 -19.77 -6.67
C PHE A 424 -16.15 -20.69 -5.54
N ILE A 425 -15.06 -21.44 -5.75
CA ILE A 425 -14.49 -22.28 -4.70
C ILE A 425 -14.06 -21.42 -3.51
N LEU A 426 -13.39 -20.29 -3.74
CA LEU A 426 -12.97 -19.38 -2.67
C LEU A 426 -14.16 -18.86 -1.85
N THR A 427 -15.25 -18.41 -2.48
CA THR A 427 -16.43 -17.93 -1.75
C THR A 427 -17.12 -19.04 -0.95
N LYS A 428 -17.15 -20.27 -1.47
CA LYS A 428 -17.63 -21.44 -0.72
C LYS A 428 -16.72 -21.77 0.46
N SER A 429 -15.40 -21.74 0.28
CA SER A 429 -14.43 -21.96 1.36
C SER A 429 -14.53 -20.89 2.45
N ILE A 430 -14.70 -19.61 2.09
CA ILE A 430 -14.92 -18.52 3.05
C ILE A 430 -16.18 -18.80 3.90
N THR A 431 -17.27 -19.18 3.24
CA THR A 431 -18.54 -19.48 3.91
C THR A 431 -18.36 -20.63 4.91
N GLN A 432 -17.80 -21.76 4.46
CA GLN A 432 -17.56 -22.94 5.30
C GLN A 432 -16.62 -22.64 6.48
N ALA A 433 -15.54 -21.89 6.25
CA ALA A 433 -14.59 -21.51 7.30
C ALA A 433 -15.29 -20.62 8.36
N SER A 434 -16.08 -19.65 7.92
CA SER A 434 -16.82 -18.76 8.83
C SER A 434 -17.92 -19.50 9.60
N GLU A 435 -18.56 -20.49 8.98
CA GLU A 435 -19.55 -21.38 9.61
C GLU A 435 -18.94 -22.22 10.73
N SER A 436 -17.69 -22.60 10.58
CA SER A 436 -16.93 -23.41 11.54
C SER A 436 -16.15 -22.56 12.56
N ASP A 437 -16.40 -21.24 12.62
CA ASP A 437 -15.68 -20.26 13.44
C ASP A 437 -14.15 -20.28 13.26
N GLN A 438 -13.66 -20.65 12.06
CA GLN A 438 -12.23 -20.68 11.73
C GLN A 438 -11.72 -19.27 11.38
N LYS A 439 -11.73 -18.36 12.36
CA LYS A 439 -11.54 -16.92 12.17
C LYS A 439 -10.33 -16.55 11.31
N THR A 440 -9.15 -17.10 11.62
CA THR A 440 -7.91 -16.81 10.88
C THR A 440 -7.99 -17.28 9.43
N LEU A 441 -8.50 -18.48 9.19
CA LEU A 441 -8.64 -19.00 7.83
C LEU A 441 -9.65 -18.17 7.03
N THR A 442 -10.78 -17.81 7.63
CA THR A 442 -11.78 -16.92 7.01
C THR A 442 -11.13 -15.60 6.56
N VAL A 443 -10.33 -14.96 7.41
CA VAL A 443 -9.62 -13.71 7.09
C VAL A 443 -8.63 -13.91 5.93
N LEU A 444 -7.81 -14.96 5.97
CA LEU A 444 -6.84 -15.24 4.89
C LEU A 444 -7.52 -15.50 3.53
N LEU A 445 -8.64 -16.24 3.53
CA LEU A 445 -9.40 -16.51 2.32
C LEU A 445 -10.08 -15.25 1.77
N ILE A 446 -10.58 -14.36 2.63
CA ILE A 446 -11.12 -13.05 2.23
C ILE A 446 -10.03 -12.18 1.62
N ALA A 447 -8.84 -12.13 2.22
CA ALA A 447 -7.71 -11.39 1.69
C ALA A 447 -7.32 -11.87 0.29
N ARG A 448 -7.32 -13.20 0.08
CA ARG A 448 -7.08 -13.81 -1.22
C ARG A 448 -8.18 -13.49 -2.24
N LEU A 449 -9.43 -13.35 -1.80
CA LEU A 449 -10.54 -12.98 -2.67
C LEU A 449 -10.48 -11.52 -3.12
N ILE A 450 -10.06 -10.60 -2.23
CA ILE A 450 -9.87 -9.17 -2.53
C ILE A 450 -8.63 -8.99 -3.41
N SER A 451 -7.51 -9.59 -3.03
CA SER A 451 -6.22 -9.49 -3.73
C SER A 451 -5.79 -8.03 -3.96
N ASP A 452 -5.02 -7.82 -5.02
CA ASP A 452 -4.56 -6.57 -5.63
C ASP A 452 -5.53 -6.05 -6.71
N THR A 453 -6.74 -6.60 -6.81
CA THR A 453 -7.75 -6.17 -7.79
C THR A 453 -8.34 -4.81 -7.38
N PRO A 454 -8.42 -3.80 -8.28
CA PRO A 454 -9.05 -2.52 -7.97
C PRO A 454 -10.44 -2.71 -7.36
N LEU A 455 -10.75 -2.00 -6.27
CA LEU A 455 -12.02 -2.19 -5.56
C LEU A 455 -13.25 -1.86 -6.42
N ILE A 456 -13.07 -1.00 -7.42
CA ILE A 456 -14.09 -0.68 -8.43
C ILE A 456 -14.51 -1.91 -9.26
N ASP A 457 -13.64 -2.93 -9.36
CA ASP A 457 -13.85 -4.17 -10.11
C ASP A 457 -14.25 -5.36 -9.21
N LEU A 458 -14.34 -5.17 -7.89
CA LEU A 458 -14.76 -6.23 -6.97
C LEU A 458 -16.22 -6.62 -7.21
N ASP A 459 -16.49 -7.91 -7.36
CA ASP A 459 -17.86 -8.40 -7.56
C ASP A 459 -18.73 -8.16 -6.30
N LEU A 460 -19.97 -7.73 -6.53
CA LEU A 460 -20.91 -7.39 -5.48
C LEU A 460 -21.37 -8.63 -4.67
N ASN A 461 -21.48 -9.79 -5.32
CA ASN A 461 -21.75 -11.05 -4.62
C ASN A 461 -20.57 -11.46 -3.73
N ASN A 462 -19.34 -11.20 -4.17
CA ASN A 462 -18.15 -11.42 -3.33
C ASN A 462 -18.19 -10.51 -2.09
N LEU A 463 -18.57 -9.23 -2.24
CA LEU A 463 -18.74 -8.33 -1.11
C LEU A 463 -19.77 -8.84 -0.11
N LEU A 464 -20.90 -9.39 -0.59
CA LEU A 464 -21.92 -10.01 0.28
C LEU A 464 -21.38 -11.20 1.07
N VAL A 465 -20.57 -12.05 0.43
CA VAL A 465 -19.92 -13.19 1.10
C VAL A 465 -18.94 -12.69 2.16
N ILE A 466 -18.11 -11.68 1.83
CA ILE A 466 -17.13 -11.08 2.75
C ILE A 466 -17.84 -10.52 3.98
N ARG A 467 -18.86 -9.66 3.80
CA ARG A 467 -19.60 -9.05 4.91
C ARG A 467 -20.26 -10.10 5.79
N SER A 468 -20.93 -11.08 5.19
CA SER A 468 -21.60 -12.16 5.92
C SER A 468 -20.62 -12.99 6.73
N ALA A 469 -19.47 -13.35 6.15
CA ALA A 469 -18.47 -14.18 6.80
C ALA A 469 -17.78 -13.43 7.96
N LEU A 470 -17.43 -12.15 7.77
CA LEU A 470 -16.81 -11.32 8.81
C LEU A 470 -17.74 -11.07 9.98
N SER A 471 -19.01 -10.73 9.72
CA SER A 471 -20.01 -10.58 10.78
C SER A 471 -20.17 -11.87 11.59
N LYS A 472 -20.22 -13.03 10.92
CA LYS A 472 -20.39 -14.34 11.57
C LYS A 472 -19.27 -14.70 12.53
N ILE A 473 -18.02 -14.32 12.22
CA ILE A 473 -16.88 -14.57 13.12
C ILE A 473 -16.68 -13.46 14.17
N GLY A 474 -17.48 -12.38 14.15
CA GLY A 474 -17.41 -11.26 15.08
C GLY A 474 -16.53 -10.08 14.64
N LEU A 475 -16.23 -9.95 13.34
CA LEU A 475 -15.46 -8.87 12.73
C LEU A 475 -16.33 -7.91 11.90
N GLU A 476 -17.50 -7.54 12.43
CA GLU A 476 -18.47 -6.70 11.73
C GLU A 476 -17.88 -5.34 11.32
N ASP A 477 -17.08 -4.71 12.17
CA ASP A 477 -16.42 -3.42 11.88
C ASP A 477 -15.49 -3.51 10.66
N LEU A 478 -14.71 -4.59 10.54
CA LEU A 478 -13.86 -4.82 9.37
C LEU A 478 -14.71 -4.98 8.10
N GLY A 479 -15.81 -5.73 8.20
CA GLY A 479 -16.77 -5.88 7.11
C GLY A 479 -17.38 -4.55 6.67
N ASN A 480 -17.77 -3.70 7.62
CA ASN A 480 -18.30 -2.36 7.37
C ASN A 480 -17.26 -1.45 6.70
N ASN A 481 -16.00 -1.49 7.14
CA ASN A 481 -14.94 -0.68 6.54
C ASN A 481 -14.60 -1.12 5.10
N ILE A 482 -14.48 -2.43 4.85
CA ILE A 482 -14.27 -2.96 3.49
C ILE A 482 -15.44 -2.58 2.57
N THR A 483 -16.67 -2.69 3.08
CA THR A 483 -17.87 -2.26 2.36
C THR A 483 -17.78 -0.80 1.98
N TYR A 484 -17.46 0.07 2.95
CA TYR A 484 -17.32 1.50 2.71
C TYR A 484 -16.30 1.81 1.61
N GLU A 485 -15.13 1.15 1.62
CA GLU A 485 -14.11 1.32 0.59
C GLU A 485 -14.60 0.90 -0.81
N VAL A 486 -15.29 -0.24 -0.91
CA VAL A 486 -15.80 -0.77 -2.18
C VAL A 486 -16.94 0.09 -2.71
N MET A 487 -17.92 0.43 -1.87
CA MET A 487 -19.07 1.25 -2.24
C MET A 487 -18.62 2.64 -2.67
N SER A 488 -17.73 3.29 -1.92
CA SER A 488 -17.17 4.60 -2.28
C SER A 488 -16.49 4.58 -3.65
N SER A 489 -15.69 3.53 -3.92
CA SER A 489 -14.99 3.38 -5.20
C SER A 489 -15.93 3.14 -6.38
N LYS A 490 -17.06 2.44 -6.14
CA LYS A 490 -18.01 2.07 -7.19
C LYS A 490 -19.04 3.16 -7.47
N LEU A 491 -19.50 3.87 -6.43
CA LEU A 491 -20.54 4.90 -6.49
C LEU A 491 -20.03 6.26 -7.00
N ILE A 492 -18.73 6.53 -6.91
CA ILE A 492 -18.12 7.66 -7.62
C ILE A 492 -17.95 7.24 -9.09
N ASN A 493 -18.97 7.55 -9.90
CA ASN A 493 -18.91 7.44 -11.34
C ASN A 493 -18.66 8.85 -11.91
N PHE A 494 -17.56 9.02 -12.63
CA PHE A 494 -17.22 10.23 -13.39
C PHE A 494 -17.40 10.02 -14.89
#